data_AF-A0A167X3X3-F1
#
_entry.id   AF-A0A167X3X3-F1
#
_cell.length_a   1.000
_cell.length_b   1.000
_cell.length_c   1.000
_cell.angle_alpha   90.00
_cell.angle_beta   90.00
_cell.angle_gamma   90.00
#
_symmetry.space_group_name_H-M   'P 1'
#
loop_
_entity.id
_entity.type
_entity.pdbx_description
1 polymer ?
#
loop_
_entity_poly.entity_id
_entity_poly.type
_entity_poly.pdbx_seq_one_letter_code
_entity_poly.pdbx_strand_id
1 'polypeptide(L)'
;MSCLPESKLAREAEIAYQMICMATDYDCWRPEAEGESVTVEMVNRTMKDNAANAKKFVSAVLDEMGKEDGEEIVEAKHLKGVTKMGLSTEVEGIKKEARERLEWLFPGEYNFEF
;
A
#
# COMPACT_ATOMS: atom_id res chain seq x y z
N MET A 1 -13.03 1.63 -1.95
CA MET A 1 -12.77 1.22 -3.35
C MET A 1 -11.44 1.81 -3.84
N SER A 2 -10.32 1.44 -3.24
CA SER A 2 -9.00 2.07 -3.54
C SER A 2 -7.80 1.16 -3.23
N CYS A 3 -7.95 0.24 -2.26
CA CYS A 3 -6.94 -0.76 -1.89
C CYS A 3 -6.40 -1.58 -3.08
N LEU A 4 -7.23 -1.87 -4.07
CA LEU A 4 -6.84 -2.52 -5.32
C LEU A 4 -6.93 -1.49 -6.47
N PRO A 5 -5.89 -1.37 -7.32
CA PRO A 5 -4.70 -2.23 -7.44
C PRO A 5 -3.50 -1.83 -6.56
N GLU A 6 -3.60 -0.78 -5.75
CA GLU A 6 -2.47 -0.18 -5.01
C GLU A 6 -1.65 -1.20 -4.21
N SER A 7 -2.31 -2.06 -3.42
CA SER A 7 -1.64 -3.09 -2.62
C SER A 7 -0.88 -4.14 -3.45
N LYS A 8 -1.37 -4.46 -4.65
CA LYS A 8 -0.69 -5.39 -5.56
C LYS A 8 0.54 -4.75 -6.17
N LEU A 9 0.42 -3.49 -6.60
CA LEU A 9 1.54 -2.73 -7.16
C LEU A 9 2.64 -2.52 -6.12
N ALA A 10 2.29 -2.19 -4.87
CA ALA A 10 3.26 -2.08 -3.79
C ALA A 10 3.99 -3.41 -3.54
N ARG A 11 3.26 -4.54 -3.60
CA ARG A 11 3.86 -5.86 -3.47
C ARG A 11 4.81 -6.19 -4.61
N GLU A 12 4.43 -5.90 -5.85
CA GLU A 12 5.31 -6.10 -7.02
C GLU A 12 6.56 -5.23 -6.92
N ALA A 13 6.44 -4.00 -6.42
CA ALA A 13 7.55 -3.08 -6.17
C ALA A 13 8.40 -3.41 -4.93
N GLU A 14 8.09 -4.49 -4.20
CA GLU A 14 8.76 -4.86 -2.93
C GLU A 14 8.70 -3.76 -1.84
N ILE A 15 7.65 -2.93 -1.87
CA ILE A 15 7.42 -1.86 -0.90
C ILE A 15 6.58 -2.40 0.26
N ALA A 16 6.99 -2.14 1.49
CA ALA A 16 6.18 -2.41 2.68
C ALA A 16 4.88 -1.59 2.62
N TYR A 17 3.74 -2.28 2.65
CA TYR A 17 2.42 -1.66 2.50
C TYR A 17 1.52 -2.05 3.66
N GLN A 18 0.96 -1.06 4.35
CA GLN A 18 0.00 -1.26 5.44
C GLN A 18 -1.18 -0.29 5.27
N MET A 19 -2.39 -0.84 5.31
CA MET A 19 -3.62 -0.04 5.26
C MET A 19 -4.05 0.41 6.65
N ILE A 20 -4.60 1.62 6.71
CA ILE A 20 -5.32 2.15 7.87
C ILE A 20 -6.77 2.38 7.43
N CYS A 21 -7.63 1.41 7.74
CA CYS A 21 -9.04 1.47 7.35
C CYS A 21 -9.85 2.16 8.45
N MET A 22 -10.49 3.29 8.11
CA MET A 22 -11.34 4.03 9.03
C MET A 22 -12.80 3.93 8.58
N ALA A 23 -13.65 3.37 9.43
CA ALA A 23 -15.08 3.29 9.15
C ALA A 23 -15.70 4.70 9.11
N THR A 24 -16.42 5.01 8.04
CA THR A 24 -17.15 6.29 7.87
C THR A 24 -18.64 6.16 8.14
N ASP A 25 -19.18 4.97 7.91
CA ASP A 25 -20.59 4.64 7.96
C ASP A 25 -20.76 3.11 7.98
N TYR A 26 -22.00 2.64 8.11
CA TYR A 26 -22.36 1.22 8.16
C TYR A 26 -22.87 0.69 6.82
N ASP A 27 -22.53 1.33 5.70
CA ASP A 27 -23.06 0.97 4.37
C ASP A 27 -24.62 0.87 4.41
N CYS A 28 -25.23 0.12 3.50
CA CYS A 28 -26.69 -0.02 3.44
C CYS A 28 -27.27 -1.25 4.18
N TRP A 29 -26.46 -2.02 4.91
CA TRP A 29 -26.93 -3.26 5.54
C TRP A 29 -27.63 -3.05 6.89
N ARG A 30 -27.40 -1.91 7.55
CA ARG A 30 -28.00 -1.62 8.86
C ARG A 30 -29.51 -1.36 8.71
N PRO A 31 -30.38 -2.04 9.48
CA PRO A 31 -31.82 -1.81 9.40
C PRO A 31 -32.20 -0.37 9.75
N GLU A 32 -33.11 0.25 8.99
CA GLU A 32 -33.61 1.61 9.25
C GLU A 32 -34.27 1.74 10.63
N ALA A 33 -34.83 0.65 11.17
CA ALA A 33 -35.39 0.62 12.52
C ALA A 33 -34.32 0.80 13.62
N GLU A 34 -33.05 0.58 13.30
CA GLU A 34 -31.92 0.64 14.22
C GLU A 34 -31.02 1.86 13.97
N GLY A 35 -31.30 2.70 12.96
CA GLY A 35 -30.53 3.91 12.66
C GLY A 35 -30.92 4.60 11.34
N GLU A 36 -30.34 5.77 11.10
CA GLU A 36 -30.53 6.54 9.85
C GLU A 36 -29.71 5.95 8.70
N SER A 37 -30.30 5.95 7.49
CA SER A 37 -29.62 5.59 6.25
C SER A 37 -28.42 6.50 5.97
N VAL A 38 -27.39 5.96 5.30
CA VAL A 38 -26.15 6.70 5.04
C VAL A 38 -26.42 7.93 4.18
N THR A 39 -26.12 9.12 4.74
CA THR A 39 -26.19 10.39 4.01
C THR A 39 -24.80 10.96 3.76
N VAL A 40 -24.66 11.76 2.70
CA VAL A 40 -23.39 12.40 2.34
C VAL A 40 -22.87 13.31 3.47
N GLU A 41 -23.78 13.99 4.17
CA GLU A 41 -23.42 14.89 5.27
C GLU A 41 -22.83 14.12 6.46
N MET A 42 -23.43 12.97 6.82
CA MET A 42 -22.90 12.08 7.84
C MET A 42 -21.52 11.56 7.48
N VAL A 43 -21.35 11.06 6.25
CA VAL A 43 -20.04 10.56 5.77
C VAL A 43 -18.99 11.66 5.82
N ASN A 44 -19.31 12.87 5.35
CA ASN A 44 -18.36 13.98 5.33
C ASN A 44 -17.96 14.44 6.75
N ARG A 45 -18.91 14.42 7.70
CA ARG A 45 -18.61 14.71 9.11
C ARG A 45 -17.67 13.66 9.70
N THR A 46 -18.01 12.38 9.59
CA THR A 46 -17.16 11.28 10.10
C THR A 46 -15.80 11.27 9.41
N MET A 47 -15.71 11.56 8.11
CA MET A 47 -14.45 11.68 7.39
C MET A 47 -13.55 12.79 7.95
N LYS A 48 -14.09 13.94 8.33
CA LYS A 48 -13.30 15.03 8.94
C LYS A 48 -12.71 14.61 10.28
N ASP A 49 -13.52 13.97 11.13
CA ASP A 49 -13.07 13.47 12.44
C ASP A 49 -12.02 12.36 12.27
N ASN A 50 -12.28 11.43 11.35
CA ASN A 50 -11.33 10.37 10.98
C ASN A 50 -10.02 10.94 10.42
N ALA A 51 -10.05 11.99 9.61
CA ALA A 51 -8.84 12.62 9.09
C ALA A 51 -7.98 13.23 10.21
N ALA A 52 -8.60 13.82 11.23
CA ALA A 52 -7.87 14.32 12.40
C ALA A 52 -7.23 13.19 13.21
N ASN A 53 -7.97 12.09 13.40
CA ASN A 53 -7.45 10.90 14.10
C ASN A 53 -6.34 10.20 13.32
N ALA A 54 -6.48 10.07 12.00
CA ALA A 54 -5.47 9.50 11.11
C ALA A 54 -4.14 10.25 11.22
N LYS A 55 -4.16 11.59 11.22
CA LYS A 55 -2.92 12.39 11.35
C LYS A 55 -2.20 12.11 12.66
N LYS A 56 -2.94 12.03 13.77
CA LYS A 56 -2.38 11.70 15.09
C LYS A 56 -1.81 10.29 15.11
N PHE A 57 -2.57 9.33 14.59
CA PHE A 57 -2.17 7.93 14.52
C PHE A 57 -0.91 7.74 13.67
N VAL A 58 -0.88 8.28 12.44
CA VAL A 58 0.27 8.18 11.54
C VAL A 58 1.50 8.82 12.17
N SER A 59 1.37 9.96 12.85
CA SER A 59 2.51 10.59 13.55
C SER A 59 3.08 9.66 14.62
N ALA A 60 2.23 9.09 15.48
CA ALA A 60 2.66 8.16 16.51
C ALA A 60 3.28 6.87 15.93
N VAL A 61 2.72 6.35 14.83
CA VAL A 61 3.29 5.18 14.14
C VAL A 61 4.66 5.48 13.55
N LEU A 62 4.84 6.65 12.95
CA LEU A 62 6.14 7.06 12.41
C LEU A 62 7.19 7.22 13.52
N ASP A 63 6.81 7.78 14.68
CA ASP A 63 7.70 7.88 15.85
C ASP A 63 8.15 6.49 16.35
N GLU A 64 7.26 5.50 16.33
CA GLU A 64 7.60 4.11 16.70
C GLU A 64 8.45 3.42 15.62
N MET A 65 8.12 3.59 14.34
CA MET A 65 8.85 2.99 13.22
C MET A 65 10.26 3.58 13.04
N GLY A 66 10.50 4.81 13.49
CA GLY A 66 11.81 5.45 13.46
C GLY A 66 12.80 4.94 14.50
N LYS A 67 12.39 4.05 15.41
CA LYS A 67 13.28 3.41 16.39
C LYS A 67 14.13 2.33 15.70
N GLU A 68 15.29 2.00 16.28
CA GLU A 68 16.27 1.06 15.68
C GLU A 68 15.66 -0.32 15.35
N ASP A 69 14.67 -0.77 16.12
CA ASP A 69 14.00 -2.06 15.91
C ASP A 69 13.07 -2.09 14.66
N GLY A 70 12.79 -0.94 14.05
CA GLY A 70 11.85 -0.81 12.92
C GLY A 70 12.48 -0.94 11.53
N GLU A 71 13.81 -0.89 11.42
CA GLU A 71 14.52 -0.72 10.14
C GLU A 71 14.23 -1.84 9.13
N GLU A 72 14.18 -3.10 9.58
CA GLU A 72 13.92 -4.25 8.70
C GLU A 72 12.53 -4.20 8.04
N ILE A 73 11.54 -3.72 8.79
CA ILE A 73 10.15 -3.62 8.34
C ILE A 73 9.99 -2.39 7.44
N VAL A 74 10.56 -1.25 7.83
CA VAL A 74 10.51 0.02 7.08
C VAL A 74 11.16 -0.12 5.72
N GLU A 75 12.35 -0.73 5.65
CA GLU A 75 13.09 -0.95 4.41
C GLU A 75 12.59 -2.17 3.62
N ALA A 76 11.54 -2.85 4.11
CA ALA A 76 10.98 -4.03 3.49
C ALA A 76 12.02 -5.13 3.17
N LYS A 77 13.04 -5.30 4.02
CA LYS A 77 14.16 -6.24 3.75
C LYS A 77 13.67 -7.68 3.51
N HIS A 78 12.58 -8.06 4.19
CA HIS A 78 11.90 -9.36 4.04
C HIS A 78 11.23 -9.57 2.68
N LEU A 79 11.06 -8.52 1.87
CA LEU A 79 10.48 -8.58 0.51
C LEU A 79 11.52 -8.61 -0.59
N LYS A 80 12.78 -8.30 -0.27
CA LYS A 80 13.84 -8.13 -1.25
C LYS A 80 14.03 -9.38 -2.11
N GLY A 81 13.89 -9.24 -3.42
CA GLY A 81 14.08 -10.31 -4.41
C GLY A 81 12.89 -11.27 -4.56
N VAL A 82 11.77 -11.06 -3.85
CA VAL A 82 10.56 -11.88 -4.00
C VAL A 82 9.96 -11.70 -5.40
N THR A 83 10.05 -10.52 -6.00
CA THR A 83 9.50 -10.26 -7.33
C THR A 83 10.13 -11.14 -8.40
N LYS A 84 11.41 -11.51 -8.26
CA LYS A 84 12.07 -12.47 -9.16
C LYS A 84 11.38 -13.82 -9.22
N MET A 85 10.84 -14.28 -8.09
CA MET A 85 10.11 -15.55 -7.99
C MET A 85 8.72 -15.48 -8.62
N GLY A 86 8.20 -14.29 -8.87
CA GLY A 86 6.90 -14.06 -9.51
C GLY A 86 6.97 -13.85 -11.03
N LEU A 87 8.17 -13.74 -11.60
CA LEU A 87 8.36 -13.50 -13.03
C LEU A 87 8.46 -14.82 -13.80
N SER A 88 7.57 -15.00 -14.77
CA SER A 88 7.66 -16.13 -15.71
C SER A 88 8.38 -15.78 -17.02
N THR A 89 8.62 -14.48 -17.27
CA THR A 89 9.30 -14.02 -18.48
C THR A 89 10.81 -14.10 -18.30
N GLU A 90 11.47 -14.83 -19.19
CA GLU A 90 12.92 -14.88 -19.24
C GLU A 90 13.51 -13.50 -19.52
N VAL A 91 14.58 -13.15 -18.82
CA VAL A 91 15.17 -11.81 -18.87
C VAL A 91 15.60 -11.43 -20.28
N GLU A 92 16.18 -12.37 -21.03
CA GLU A 92 16.59 -12.19 -22.42
C GLU A 92 15.39 -11.84 -23.34
N GLY A 93 14.22 -12.40 -23.06
CA GLY A 93 12.98 -12.16 -23.80
C GLY A 93 12.33 -10.80 -23.51
N ILE A 94 12.77 -10.07 -22.48
CA ILE A 94 12.25 -8.74 -22.15
C ILE A 94 12.84 -7.73 -23.13
N LYS A 95 11.96 -7.03 -23.86
CA LYS A 95 12.33 -5.94 -24.78
C LYS A 95 13.14 -4.86 -24.04
N LYS A 96 14.13 -4.26 -24.74
CA LYS A 96 14.99 -3.20 -24.20
C LYS A 96 14.19 -2.06 -23.54
N GLU A 97 13.15 -1.57 -24.22
CA GLU A 97 12.27 -0.50 -23.72
C GLU A 97 11.59 -0.85 -22.38
N ALA A 98 11.21 -2.12 -22.20
CA ALA A 98 10.58 -2.57 -20.97
C ALA A 98 11.62 -2.68 -19.83
N ARG A 99 12.85 -3.12 -20.13
CA ARG A 99 13.95 -3.14 -19.14
C ARG A 99 14.27 -1.74 -18.65
N GLU A 100 14.37 -0.76 -19.56
CA GLU A 100 14.63 0.64 -19.19
C GLU A 100 13.55 1.21 -18.24
N ARG A 101 12.29 0.81 -18.41
CA ARG A 101 11.20 1.20 -17.50
C ARG A 101 11.26 0.50 -16.16
N LEU A 102 11.67 -0.77 -16.13
CA LEU A 102 11.75 -1.59 -14.91
C LEU A 102 12.97 -1.26 -14.07
N GLU A 103 14.05 -0.77 -14.68
CA GLU A 103 15.30 -0.42 -13.98
C GLU A 103 15.07 0.59 -12.84
N TRP A 104 14.15 1.54 -13.02
CA TRP A 104 13.82 2.49 -11.96
C TRP A 104 13.18 1.82 -10.73
N LEU A 105 12.37 0.78 -10.95
CA LEU A 105 11.66 0.08 -9.89
C LEU A 105 12.51 -1.04 -9.26
N PHE A 106 13.40 -1.66 -10.05
CA PHE A 106 14.23 -2.78 -9.67
C PHE A 106 15.69 -2.56 -10.13
N PRO A 107 16.40 -1.61 -9.51
CA PRO A 107 17.72 -1.19 -9.96
C PRO A 107 18.72 -2.35 -9.89
N GLY A 108 19.41 -2.61 -11.00
CA GLY A 108 20.38 -3.69 -11.12
C GLY A 108 19.80 -5.10 -11.22
N GLU A 109 18.48 -5.30 -11.08
CA GLU A 109 17.89 -6.64 -11.07
C GLU A 109 17.74 -7.25 -12.48
N TYR A 110 17.73 -6.40 -13.51
CA TYR A 110 17.64 -6.81 -14.92
C TYR A 110 18.92 -6.50 -15.72
N ASN A 111 19.98 -6.01 -15.05
CA ASN A 111 21.29 -5.76 -15.65
C ASN A 111 22.18 -6.98 -15.44
N PHE A 112 22.04 -8.00 -16.28
CA PHE A 112 23.07 -9.03 -16.40
C PHE A 112 24.13 -8.53 -17.38
N GLU A 113 25.32 -8.21 -16.88
CA GLU A 113 26.51 -8.08 -17.73
C GLU A 113 26.84 -9.47 -18.28
N PHE A 114 26.91 -9.58 -19.61
CA PHE A 114 27.44 -10.75 -20.32
C PHE A 114 28.94 -10.59 -20.55
#